data_AF-A0A8D8BEU4-F1
#
_entry.id   AF-A0A8D8BEU4-F1
#
_cell.length_a   1.000
_cell.length_b   1.000
_cell.length_c   1.000
_cell.angle_alpha   90.00
_cell.angle_beta   90.00
_cell.angle_gamma   90.00
#
_symmetry.space_group_name_H-M   'P 1'
#
loop_
_entity.id
_entity.type
_entity.pdbx_description
1 polymer ?
#
loop_
_entity_poly.entity_id
_entity_poly.type
_entity_poly.pdbx_seq_one_letter_code
_entity_poly.pdbx_strand_id
1 'polypeptide(L)'
;MDQPSPQQDHAVEEVGEALEMLSTSAFTTPRVARDDGDKFALKGKRAGRGVVQSGLTHECGVFGAIATGEWPTQVDVAQVICLGLVALQHRGQESAGIVTSEGNCAKNFNVHKGMGMINNIFTDESMKKLKGNLGIGHTRYSTSAASEEVNCQPFVVHTAHGVIAVAHNGELVNCDSLRRDVLSRGVGLSTHSDSELITQALCLNPPDGEDNGPDWPARIKHLMQLAPLSYSLVIMLKDKIYGVRDPYGNRPLCIGKIVPLSIGSYRQEKVEKLAADGWVISSESCGFLSIGARYVREVLPGEIVE
;
A
#
# COMPACT_ATOMS: atom_id res chain seq x y z
N MET A 1 -62.33 18.06 51.09
CA MET A 1 -62.49 16.62 50.79
C MET A 1 -61.88 16.40 49.43
N ASP A 2 -60.76 15.74 49.22
CA ASP A 2 -59.66 15.30 50.08
C ASP A 2 -58.46 15.15 49.14
N GLN A 3 -57.27 15.35 49.69
CA GLN A 3 -56.01 15.21 48.95
C GLN A 3 -55.78 13.76 48.49
N PRO A 4 -55.11 13.54 47.35
CA PRO A 4 -54.47 12.26 47.08
C PRO A 4 -53.08 12.21 47.74
N SER A 5 -52.83 11.13 48.45
CA SER A 5 -51.57 10.72 49.08
C SER A 5 -50.42 10.53 48.08
N PRO A 6 -49.18 10.91 48.42
CA PRO A 6 -47.99 10.52 47.67
C PRO A 6 -47.42 9.19 48.20
N GLN A 7 -47.17 8.23 47.30
CA GLN A 7 -46.25 7.13 47.57
C GLN A 7 -44.99 7.33 46.72
N GLN A 8 -43.92 7.64 47.43
CA GLN A 8 -42.53 7.68 46.97
C GLN A 8 -41.86 6.32 47.23
N ASP A 9 -40.74 6.13 46.53
CA ASP A 9 -39.56 5.34 46.90
C ASP A 9 -39.60 3.81 46.79
N HIS A 10 -39.04 3.31 45.68
CA HIS A 10 -38.11 2.17 45.67
C HIS A 10 -37.34 2.15 44.34
N ALA A 11 -36.25 2.93 44.23
CA ALA A 11 -35.21 2.73 43.20
C ALA A 11 -33.94 3.57 43.49
N VAL A 12 -33.36 3.53 44.69
CA VAL A 12 -32.01 4.09 44.91
C VAL A 12 -31.27 3.29 45.99
N GLU A 13 -30.76 2.11 45.64
CA GLU A 13 -29.80 1.41 46.50
C GLU A 13 -29.03 0.34 45.70
N GLU A 14 -28.22 0.75 44.71
CA GLU A 14 -27.20 -0.15 44.11
C GLU A 14 -26.19 0.58 43.19
N VAL A 15 -25.61 1.71 43.62
CA VAL A 15 -24.49 2.35 42.88
C VAL A 15 -23.39 2.91 43.81
N GLY A 16 -23.27 2.35 45.01
CA GLY A 16 -22.43 2.91 46.10
C GLY A 16 -21.16 2.15 46.47
N GLU A 17 -20.77 1.07 45.78
CA GLU A 17 -19.68 0.18 46.27
C GLU A 17 -18.61 -0.21 45.22
N ALA A 18 -18.38 0.61 44.19
CA ALA A 18 -17.32 0.38 43.21
C ALA A 18 -16.32 1.54 43.05
N LEU A 19 -16.30 2.49 43.99
CA LEU A 19 -15.45 3.68 43.94
C LEU A 19 -14.63 3.88 45.24
N GLU A 20 -14.09 2.81 45.80
CA GLU A 20 -13.18 2.90 46.97
C GLU A 20 -12.07 1.81 46.95
N MET A 21 -11.50 1.55 45.77
CA MET A 21 -10.36 0.62 45.59
C MET A 21 -9.18 1.25 44.81
N LEU A 22 -9.12 2.58 44.70
CA LEU A 22 -8.06 3.31 44.00
C LEU A 22 -7.33 4.35 44.87
N SER A 23 -7.17 4.08 46.16
CA SER A 23 -6.40 4.93 47.06
C SER A 23 -5.66 4.08 48.09
N THR A 24 -4.49 3.56 47.71
CA THR A 24 -3.29 3.37 48.56
C THR A 24 -2.29 2.42 47.90
N SER A 25 -1.28 2.97 47.22
CA SER A 25 0.03 2.32 47.15
C SER A 25 1.10 3.39 47.01
N ALA A 26 1.75 3.67 48.14
CA ALA A 26 2.79 4.67 48.27
C ALA A 26 4.00 4.38 47.36
N PHE A 27 4.42 5.41 46.63
CA PHE A 27 5.72 5.48 45.99
C PHE A 27 6.82 5.32 47.04
N THR A 28 7.56 4.22 46.97
CA THR A 28 8.83 4.05 47.71
C THR A 28 9.91 3.78 46.68
N THR A 29 10.79 4.75 46.47
CA THR A 29 11.98 4.62 45.61
C THR A 29 13.00 3.68 46.26
N PRO A 30 13.55 2.67 45.56
CA PRO A 30 14.64 1.89 46.11
C PRO A 30 15.94 2.70 46.07
N ARG A 31 16.59 2.85 47.23
CA ARG A 31 17.95 3.39 47.35
C ARG A 31 18.94 2.45 46.66
N VAL A 32 19.78 3.01 45.79
CA VAL A 32 20.92 2.32 45.16
C VAL A 32 21.97 2.03 46.25
N ALA A 33 22.18 0.75 46.54
CA ALA A 33 23.34 0.29 47.30
C ALA A 33 24.51 0.11 46.32
N ARG A 34 25.65 0.73 46.63
CA ARG A 34 26.96 0.40 46.04
C ARG A 34 27.54 -0.74 46.87
N ASP A 35 27.87 -1.85 46.23
CA ASP A 35 28.95 -2.71 46.70
C ASP A 35 29.53 -3.56 45.55
N ASP A 36 30.77 -3.95 45.76
CA ASP A 36 31.85 -4.14 44.82
C ASP A 36 31.84 -5.43 43.98
N GLY A 37 32.44 -5.30 42.80
CA GLY A 37 33.24 -6.31 42.09
C GLY A 37 32.83 -7.77 42.13
N ASP A 38 32.22 -8.25 41.05
CA ASP A 38 32.66 -9.53 40.49
C ASP A 38 32.49 -9.59 38.96
N LYS A 39 33.58 -9.96 38.28
CA LYS A 39 33.70 -9.99 36.82
C LYS A 39 33.11 -11.30 36.28
N PHE A 40 31.90 -11.24 35.71
CA PHE A 40 31.42 -12.28 34.79
C PHE A 40 31.29 -11.72 33.37
N ALA A 41 32.25 -12.10 32.51
CA ALA A 41 32.25 -11.77 31.10
C ALA A 41 31.18 -12.59 30.35
N LEU A 42 30.07 -11.95 29.98
CA LEU A 42 29.09 -12.51 29.05
C LEU A 42 29.47 -12.14 27.61
N LYS A 43 29.97 -13.14 26.87
CA LYS A 43 30.18 -13.07 25.42
C LYS A 43 28.87 -12.76 24.71
N GLY A 44 28.91 -11.74 23.85
CA GLY A 44 27.77 -11.26 23.07
C GLY A 44 27.15 -12.33 22.17
N LYS A 45 25.81 -12.35 22.17
CA LYS A 45 24.88 -12.71 21.09
C LYS A 45 23.50 -12.85 21.73
N ARG A 46 22.75 -11.75 21.82
CA ARG A 46 21.28 -11.67 22.05
C ARG A 46 20.94 -10.22 22.43
N ALA A 47 21.06 -9.29 21.48
CA ALA A 47 20.44 -7.97 21.59
C ALA A 47 19.49 -7.86 20.40
N GLY A 48 18.18 -7.72 20.67
CA GLY A 48 17.18 -7.44 19.64
C GLY A 48 15.97 -8.37 19.52
N ARG A 49 15.65 -9.21 20.52
CA ARG A 49 14.29 -9.81 20.59
C ARG A 49 13.48 -9.08 21.65
N GLY A 50 12.49 -8.31 21.21
CA GLY A 50 11.48 -7.73 22.10
C GLY A 50 11.39 -6.20 22.14
N VAL A 51 11.99 -5.46 21.20
CA VAL A 51 11.60 -4.05 21.00
C VAL A 51 10.31 -4.06 20.19
N VAL A 52 9.17 -3.98 20.85
CA VAL A 52 7.90 -3.66 20.18
C VAL A 52 8.01 -2.21 19.77
N GLN A 53 8.43 -1.98 18.52
CA GLN A 53 8.41 -0.66 17.94
C GLN A 53 6.94 -0.35 17.62
N SER A 54 6.26 0.34 18.54
CA SER A 54 4.88 0.79 18.31
C SER A 54 4.87 1.85 17.21
N GLY A 55 4.39 1.47 16.02
CA GLY A 55 4.24 2.29 14.82
C GLY A 55 3.71 1.45 13.65
N LEU A 56 3.37 2.07 12.52
CA LEU A 56 2.97 1.40 11.26
C LEU A 56 4.20 0.68 10.65
N THR A 57 4.70 -0.37 11.30
CA THR A 57 6.01 -0.97 10.98
C THR A 57 5.99 -1.97 9.81
N HIS A 58 4.87 -2.10 9.10
CA HIS A 58 4.69 -3.11 8.04
C HIS A 58 3.75 -2.64 6.91
N GLU A 59 3.85 -1.38 6.48
CA GLU A 59 2.98 -0.91 5.40
C GLU A 59 3.75 -0.13 4.36
N CYS A 60 3.97 -0.72 3.18
CA CYS A 60 4.55 -0.02 2.04
C CYS A 60 3.57 1.01 1.46
N GLY A 61 4.07 1.97 0.69
CA GLY A 61 3.25 2.89 -0.08
C GLY A 61 3.11 2.41 -1.52
N VAL A 62 1.88 2.35 -2.03
CA VAL A 62 1.61 2.19 -3.47
C VAL A 62 0.93 3.45 -3.99
N PHE A 63 1.28 3.83 -5.23
CA PHE A 63 0.67 4.96 -5.92
C PHE A 63 0.53 4.63 -7.41
N GLY A 64 -0.56 5.05 -8.04
CA GLY A 64 -0.76 4.93 -9.48
C GLY A 64 -1.41 6.19 -10.03
N ALA A 65 -1.09 6.52 -11.28
CA ALA A 65 -1.68 7.65 -11.98
C ALA A 65 -1.87 7.30 -13.46
N ILE A 66 -3.00 7.73 -14.03
CA ILE A 66 -3.31 7.63 -15.45
C ILE A 66 -3.97 8.93 -15.90
N ALA A 67 -3.47 9.53 -16.98
CA ALA A 67 -4.03 10.76 -17.52
C ALA A 67 -5.08 10.47 -18.60
N THR A 68 -6.02 11.40 -18.74
CA THR A 68 -7.12 11.29 -19.70
C THR A 68 -6.65 11.76 -21.08
N GLY A 69 -6.96 11.00 -22.12
CA GLY A 69 -6.62 11.34 -23.50
C GLY A 69 -5.43 10.54 -24.04
N GLU A 70 -5.00 10.86 -25.26
CA GLU A 70 -3.86 10.22 -25.91
C GLU A 70 -2.54 10.90 -25.51
N TRP A 71 -1.50 10.09 -25.38
CA TRP A 71 -0.16 10.61 -25.08
C TRP A 71 0.43 11.37 -26.29
N PRO A 72 1.09 12.52 -26.10
CA PRO A 72 1.37 13.20 -24.84
C PRO A 72 0.19 14.03 -24.30
N THR A 73 -0.05 13.95 -23.00
CA THR A 73 -1.06 14.74 -22.28
C THR A 73 -0.41 15.92 -21.56
N GLN A 74 -1.22 16.85 -21.01
CA GLN A 74 -0.72 17.96 -20.19
C GLN A 74 -0.27 17.53 -18.79
N VAL A 75 -0.65 16.32 -18.35
CA VAL A 75 -0.32 15.79 -17.03
C VAL A 75 1.01 15.06 -17.11
N ASP A 76 2.01 15.56 -16.39
CA ASP A 76 3.27 14.83 -16.19
C ASP A 76 3.05 13.72 -15.16
N VAL A 77 2.71 12.54 -15.66
CA VAL A 77 2.37 11.36 -14.84
C VAL A 77 3.52 10.93 -13.95
N ALA A 78 4.76 10.98 -14.44
CA ALA A 78 5.92 10.62 -13.62
C ALA A 78 6.08 11.58 -12.46
N GLN A 79 5.98 12.89 -12.72
CA GLN A 79 6.07 13.90 -11.67
C GLN A 79 4.93 13.78 -10.65
N VAL A 80 3.71 13.51 -11.11
CA VAL A 80 2.55 13.24 -10.25
C VAL A 80 2.84 12.06 -9.32
N ILE A 81 3.32 10.94 -9.84
CA ILE A 81 3.66 9.76 -9.03
C ILE A 81 4.78 10.09 -8.05
N CYS A 82 5.83 10.78 -8.49
CA CYS A 82 6.95 11.15 -7.62
C CYS A 82 6.48 11.98 -6.42
N LEU A 83 5.69 13.03 -6.64
CA LEU A 83 5.11 13.85 -5.57
C LEU A 83 4.16 13.07 -4.66
N GLY A 84 3.37 12.16 -5.24
CA GLY A 84 2.51 11.23 -4.49
C GLY A 84 3.33 10.33 -3.58
N LEU A 85 4.42 9.75 -4.08
CA LEU A 85 5.32 8.92 -3.28
C LEU A 85 6.03 9.73 -2.18
N VAL A 86 6.42 10.99 -2.43
CA VAL A 86 7.01 11.86 -1.38
C VAL A 86 6.06 11.98 -0.20
N ALA A 87 4.77 12.14 -0.46
CA ALA A 87 3.74 12.18 0.58
C ALA A 87 3.55 10.84 1.30
N LEU A 88 3.90 9.72 0.65
CA LEU A 88 3.86 8.37 1.22
C LEU A 88 5.23 7.90 1.76
N GLN A 89 6.24 8.76 1.85
CA GLN A 89 7.59 8.37 2.30
C GLN A 89 7.58 7.85 3.75
N HIS A 90 6.59 8.22 4.57
CA HIS A 90 6.41 7.68 5.92
C HIS A 90 6.06 6.18 5.92
N ARG A 91 5.55 5.66 4.80
CA ARG A 91 5.26 4.22 4.60
C ARG A 91 6.49 3.42 4.20
N GLY A 92 7.61 4.04 3.88
CA GLY A 92 8.78 3.28 3.45
C GLY A 92 9.92 4.19 3.05
N GLN A 93 11.10 3.96 3.63
CA GLN A 93 12.32 4.75 3.41
C GLN A 93 13.48 3.90 2.89
N GLU A 94 13.23 2.61 2.68
CA GLU A 94 14.27 1.65 2.30
C GLU A 94 14.56 1.71 0.81
N SER A 95 13.52 1.78 -0.01
CA SER A 95 13.64 1.86 -1.46
C SER A 95 12.42 2.51 -2.08
N ALA A 96 12.57 2.99 -3.31
CA ALA A 96 11.46 3.49 -4.11
C ALA A 96 11.63 3.15 -5.59
N GLY A 97 10.53 3.15 -6.32
CA GLY A 97 10.53 2.91 -7.75
C GLY A 97 9.31 3.49 -8.44
N ILE A 98 9.48 3.86 -9.70
CA ILE A 98 8.43 4.32 -10.61
C ILE A 98 8.57 3.54 -11.92
N VAL A 99 7.44 3.12 -12.45
CA VAL A 99 7.31 2.50 -13.78
C VAL A 99 6.24 3.25 -14.55
N THR A 100 6.54 3.66 -15.78
CA THR A 100 5.59 4.38 -16.66
C THR A 100 5.46 3.72 -18.02
N SER A 101 4.34 4.00 -18.70
CA SER A 101 4.03 3.53 -20.05
C SER A 101 3.47 4.67 -20.91
N GLU A 102 3.87 4.71 -22.19
CA GLU A 102 3.34 5.59 -23.23
C GLU A 102 2.00 5.08 -23.82
N GLY A 103 1.36 4.09 -23.18
CA GLY A 103 0.10 3.53 -23.64
C GLY A 103 0.28 2.60 -24.85
N ASN A 104 -0.57 2.75 -25.85
CA ASN A 104 -0.50 1.96 -27.09
C ASN A 104 0.78 2.18 -27.91
N CYS A 105 1.48 3.30 -27.68
CA CYS A 105 2.74 3.60 -28.34
C CYS A 105 3.96 2.93 -27.66
N ALA A 106 3.77 2.35 -26.48
CA ALA A 106 4.86 1.82 -25.68
C ALA A 106 5.38 0.49 -26.26
N LYS A 107 6.68 0.44 -26.55
CA LYS A 107 7.38 -0.81 -26.88
C LYS A 107 7.79 -1.59 -25.63
N ASN A 108 8.12 -0.87 -24.56
CA ASN A 108 8.52 -1.38 -23.25
C ASN A 108 8.09 -0.37 -22.18
N PHE A 109 8.14 -0.77 -20.91
CA PHE A 109 7.96 0.16 -19.79
C PHE A 109 9.24 0.95 -19.52
N ASN A 110 9.06 2.21 -19.11
CA ASN A 110 10.15 3.03 -18.59
C ASN A 110 10.24 2.78 -17.08
N VAL A 111 11.38 2.26 -16.61
CA VAL A 111 11.57 1.83 -15.22
C VAL A 111 12.71 2.61 -14.60
N HIS A 112 12.49 3.17 -13.41
CA HIS A 112 13.56 3.69 -12.57
C HIS A 112 13.26 3.35 -11.10
N LYS A 113 14.20 2.67 -10.46
CA LYS A 113 14.06 2.21 -9.07
C LYS A 113 15.42 2.17 -8.40
N GLY A 114 15.45 2.27 -7.08
CA GLY A 114 16.70 2.27 -6.33
C GLY A 114 16.48 2.23 -4.82
N MET A 115 17.59 2.06 -4.11
CA MET A 115 17.61 2.08 -2.64
C MET A 115 17.67 3.52 -2.11
N GLY A 116 17.02 3.75 -0.98
CA GLY A 116 17.01 5.01 -0.24
C GLY A 116 15.74 5.85 -0.44
N MET A 117 15.89 7.13 -0.12
CA MET A 117 14.81 8.12 -0.14
C MET A 117 14.47 8.54 -1.58
N ILE A 118 13.21 8.92 -1.80
CA ILE A 118 12.69 9.31 -3.12
C ILE A 118 13.52 10.45 -3.73
N ASN A 119 13.84 11.48 -2.94
CA ASN A 119 14.62 12.63 -3.42
C ASN A 119 16.04 12.28 -3.88
N ASN A 120 16.58 11.15 -3.45
CA ASN A 120 17.90 10.67 -3.86
C ASN A 120 17.81 9.78 -5.11
N ILE A 121 16.72 9.02 -5.24
CA ILE A 121 16.50 8.09 -6.35
C ILE A 121 16.06 8.84 -7.60
N PHE A 122 15.13 9.79 -7.47
CA PHE A 122 14.50 10.47 -8.59
C PHE A 122 15.10 11.86 -8.80
N THR A 123 16.16 11.92 -9.59
CA THR A 123 16.79 13.16 -10.08
C THR A 123 16.13 13.65 -11.36
N ASP A 124 16.33 14.92 -11.72
CA ASP A 124 15.86 15.50 -12.99
C ASP A 124 16.23 14.67 -14.22
N GLU A 125 17.41 14.02 -14.21
CA GLU A 125 17.84 13.16 -15.31
C GLU A 125 17.04 11.86 -15.38
N SER A 126 16.80 11.22 -14.23
CA SER A 126 16.00 10.00 -14.17
C SER A 126 14.52 10.26 -14.50
N MET A 127 13.97 11.39 -14.03
CA MET A 127 12.58 11.78 -14.29
C MET A 127 12.32 11.99 -15.78
N LYS A 128 13.28 12.55 -16.53
CA LYS A 128 13.18 12.70 -18.00
C LYS A 128 13.07 11.37 -18.76
N LYS A 129 13.50 10.27 -18.16
CA LYS A 129 13.43 8.91 -18.75
C LYS A 129 12.06 8.26 -18.49
N LEU A 130 11.34 8.69 -17.45
CA LEU A 130 10.02 8.17 -17.07
C LEU A 130 8.91 8.85 -17.89
N LYS A 131 8.82 8.51 -19.17
CA LYS A 131 7.78 9.04 -20.06
C LYS A 131 6.53 8.16 -20.02
N GLY A 132 5.35 8.78 -20.09
CA GLY A 132 4.12 8.03 -20.21
C GLY A 132 2.84 8.80 -19.94
N ASN A 133 1.71 8.17 -20.27
CA ASN A 133 0.35 8.59 -19.93
C ASN A 133 -0.21 7.84 -18.71
N LEU A 134 0.50 6.80 -18.26
CA LEU A 134 0.16 6.06 -17.07
C LEU A 134 1.43 5.56 -16.39
N GLY A 135 1.33 5.33 -15.09
CA GLY A 135 2.43 4.83 -14.30
C GLY A 135 2.01 4.38 -12.92
N ILE A 136 2.87 3.57 -12.31
CA ILE A 136 2.75 3.12 -10.93
C ILE A 136 4.06 3.32 -10.18
N GLY A 137 3.96 3.50 -8.88
CA GLY A 137 5.09 3.75 -8.00
C GLY A 137 4.94 3.05 -6.66
N HIS A 138 6.06 2.89 -5.98
CA HIS A 138 6.12 2.20 -4.70
C HIS A 138 7.17 2.80 -3.76
N THR A 139 6.88 2.84 -2.45
CA THR A 139 7.85 3.07 -1.37
C THR A 139 7.90 1.85 -0.45
N ARG A 140 9.10 1.31 -0.24
CA ARG A 140 9.32 0.09 0.53
C ARG A 140 9.75 0.40 1.95
N TYR A 141 9.12 -0.25 2.91
CA TYR A 141 9.63 -0.38 4.27
C TYR A 141 10.46 -1.65 4.40
N SER A 142 11.49 -1.62 5.25
CA SER A 142 12.33 -2.77 5.54
C SER A 142 11.54 -3.89 6.21
N THR A 143 11.00 -4.78 5.40
CA THR A 143 10.39 -6.05 5.83
C THR A 143 11.47 -7.06 6.25
N SER A 144 11.08 -8.24 6.73
CA SER A 144 11.97 -9.36 7.02
C SER A 144 12.86 -9.82 5.84
N ALA A 145 12.53 -9.40 4.61
CA ALA A 145 13.32 -9.67 3.41
C ALA A 145 14.56 -8.78 3.31
N ALA A 146 15.63 -9.30 2.70
CA ALA A 146 16.91 -8.60 2.55
C ALA A 146 16.77 -7.22 1.89
N SER A 147 17.61 -6.29 2.34
CA SER A 147 17.70 -4.92 1.79
C SER A 147 18.55 -4.92 0.54
N GLU A 148 17.94 -5.39 -0.56
CA GLU A 148 18.59 -5.54 -1.85
C GLU A 148 17.78 -4.84 -2.94
N GLU A 149 18.48 -4.24 -3.90
CA GLU A 149 17.87 -3.52 -5.01
C GLU A 149 16.95 -4.41 -5.86
N VAL A 150 17.22 -5.73 -5.90
CA VAL A 150 16.36 -6.70 -6.58
C VAL A 150 14.93 -6.74 -6.02
N ASN A 151 14.76 -6.38 -4.75
CA ASN A 151 13.47 -6.30 -4.06
C ASN A 151 12.76 -4.95 -4.26
N CYS A 152 13.38 -3.99 -4.97
CA CYS A 152 12.75 -2.73 -5.31
C CYS A 152 11.54 -2.96 -6.22
N GLN A 153 10.39 -2.48 -5.76
CA GLN A 153 9.14 -2.45 -6.51
C GLN A 153 8.97 -1.11 -7.25
N PRO A 154 8.08 -1.01 -8.26
CA PRO A 154 7.23 -2.07 -8.82
C PRO A 154 8.01 -3.23 -9.46
N PHE A 155 7.48 -4.44 -9.35
CA PHE A 155 8.06 -5.62 -9.99
C PHE A 155 7.54 -5.71 -11.44
N VAL A 156 8.43 -5.91 -12.41
CA VAL A 156 8.12 -5.86 -13.85
C VAL A 156 8.44 -7.20 -14.49
N VAL A 157 7.48 -7.77 -15.22
CA VAL A 157 7.63 -9.07 -15.89
C VAL A 157 7.17 -8.97 -17.34
N HIS A 158 7.93 -9.60 -18.24
CA HIS A 158 7.51 -9.82 -19.62
C HIS A 158 6.72 -11.12 -19.70
N THR A 159 5.50 -11.04 -20.24
CA THR A 159 4.62 -12.20 -20.43
C THR A 159 4.34 -12.41 -21.92
N ALA A 160 3.71 -13.54 -22.25
CA ALA A 160 3.19 -13.78 -23.59
C ALA A 160 2.14 -12.72 -24.04
N HIS A 161 1.56 -11.99 -23.10
CA HIS A 161 0.51 -11.00 -23.35
C HIS A 161 0.99 -9.54 -23.18
N GLY A 162 2.31 -9.33 -23.13
CA GLY A 162 2.92 -8.03 -22.92
C GLY A 162 3.51 -7.86 -21.52
N VAL A 163 3.96 -6.65 -21.24
CA VAL A 163 4.62 -6.32 -19.97
C VAL A 163 3.58 -6.02 -18.91
N ILE A 164 3.78 -6.55 -17.71
CA ILE A 164 3.01 -6.24 -16.50
C ILE A 164 3.94 -5.66 -15.45
N ALA A 165 3.45 -4.69 -14.69
CA ALA A 165 4.12 -4.18 -13.50
C ALA A 165 3.19 -4.25 -12.30
N VAL A 166 3.69 -4.64 -11.13
CA VAL A 166 2.88 -4.74 -9.91
C VAL A 166 3.57 -4.02 -8.77
N ALA A 167 2.83 -3.12 -8.12
CA ALA A 167 3.18 -2.53 -6.84
C ALA A 167 2.27 -3.12 -5.76
N HIS A 168 2.87 -3.62 -4.69
CA HIS A 168 2.21 -4.39 -3.65
C HIS A 168 2.51 -3.79 -2.27
N ASN A 169 1.44 -3.46 -1.54
CA ASN A 169 1.48 -3.15 -0.12
C ASN A 169 0.77 -4.27 0.64
N GLY A 170 1.52 -5.08 1.39
CA GLY A 170 0.95 -6.22 2.08
C GLY A 170 1.95 -7.29 2.45
N GLU A 171 1.42 -8.41 2.95
CA GLU A 171 2.16 -9.64 3.21
C GLU A 171 1.25 -10.84 2.94
N LEU A 172 1.76 -11.86 2.24
CA LEU A 172 1.03 -13.07 1.93
C LEU A 172 1.10 -14.07 3.07
N VAL A 173 -0.05 -14.40 3.66
CA VAL A 173 -0.14 -15.37 4.76
C VAL A 173 0.24 -16.79 4.31
N ASN A 174 0.01 -17.13 3.04
CA ASN A 174 0.24 -18.46 2.48
C ASN A 174 1.39 -18.50 1.45
N CYS A 175 2.40 -17.65 1.62
CA CYS A 175 3.54 -17.51 0.70
C CYS A 175 4.17 -18.86 0.31
N ASP A 176 4.45 -19.75 1.27
CA ASP A 176 5.09 -21.06 1.01
C ASP A 176 4.23 -21.99 0.14
N SER A 177 2.90 -21.93 0.28
CA SER A 177 2.00 -22.75 -0.54
C SER A 177 1.97 -22.21 -1.97
N LEU A 178 1.70 -20.91 -2.11
CA LEU A 178 1.62 -20.26 -3.42
C LEU A 178 2.96 -20.36 -4.17
N ARG A 179 4.08 -20.26 -3.46
CA ARG A 179 5.42 -20.44 -4.03
C ARG A 179 5.62 -21.84 -4.60
N ARG A 180 5.22 -22.89 -3.88
CA ARG A 180 5.30 -24.27 -4.39
C ARG A 180 4.43 -24.44 -5.63
N ASP A 181 3.23 -23.88 -5.64
CA ASP A 181 2.33 -23.97 -6.79
C ASP A 181 2.92 -23.27 -8.03
N VAL A 182 3.45 -22.06 -7.87
CA VAL A 182 4.12 -21.31 -8.96
C VAL A 182 5.35 -22.05 -9.48
N LEU A 183 6.24 -22.53 -8.59
CA LEU A 183 7.44 -23.27 -8.98
C LEU A 183 7.09 -24.61 -9.66
N SER A 184 6.04 -25.31 -9.21
CA SER A 184 5.60 -26.58 -9.80
C SER A 184 5.16 -26.46 -11.26
N ARG A 185 4.78 -25.24 -11.68
CA ARG A 185 4.41 -24.92 -13.07
C ARG A 185 5.61 -24.48 -13.92
N GLY A 186 6.84 -24.61 -13.40
CA GLY A 186 8.07 -24.32 -14.14
C GLY A 186 8.47 -22.85 -14.18
N VAL A 187 7.84 -21.98 -13.37
CA VAL A 187 8.20 -20.57 -13.28
C VAL A 187 9.36 -20.39 -12.31
N GLY A 188 10.43 -19.73 -12.74
CA GLY A 188 11.56 -19.37 -11.88
C GLY A 188 11.28 -18.10 -11.06
N LEU A 189 11.75 -18.06 -9.81
CA LEU A 189 11.67 -16.90 -8.92
C LEU A 189 13.09 -16.42 -8.59
N SER A 190 13.31 -15.12 -8.75
CA SER A 190 14.61 -14.46 -8.55
C SER A 190 14.80 -13.97 -7.10
N THR A 191 13.70 -13.82 -6.37
CA THR A 191 13.62 -13.30 -5.02
C THR A 191 12.70 -14.18 -4.15
N HIS A 192 12.70 -13.88 -2.86
CA HIS A 192 11.73 -14.38 -1.90
C HIS A 192 10.62 -13.35 -1.62
N SER A 193 10.47 -12.33 -2.46
CA SER A 193 9.46 -11.29 -2.25
C SER A 193 8.07 -11.76 -2.64
N ASP A 194 7.09 -11.39 -1.82
CA ASP A 194 5.67 -11.60 -2.13
C ASP A 194 5.28 -10.91 -3.44
N SER A 195 5.85 -9.74 -3.73
CA SER A 195 5.53 -8.97 -4.92
C SER A 195 5.92 -9.68 -6.21
N GLU A 196 7.09 -10.35 -6.24
CA GLU A 196 7.43 -11.23 -7.36
C GLU A 196 6.48 -12.42 -7.43
N LEU A 197 6.19 -13.07 -6.30
CA LEU A 197 5.31 -14.23 -6.26
C LEU A 197 3.90 -13.92 -6.78
N ILE A 198 3.33 -12.78 -6.35
CA ILE A 198 2.04 -12.26 -6.82
C ILE A 198 2.09 -11.98 -8.31
N THR A 199 3.14 -11.30 -8.79
CA THR A 199 3.27 -10.97 -10.22
C THR A 199 3.33 -12.23 -11.06
N GLN A 200 4.14 -13.21 -10.64
CA GLN A 200 4.28 -14.48 -11.35
C GLN A 200 2.99 -15.30 -11.29
N ALA A 201 2.27 -15.31 -10.17
CA ALA A 201 0.97 -15.95 -10.05
C ALA A 201 -0.07 -15.35 -11.02
N LEU A 202 -0.10 -14.03 -11.20
CA LEU A 202 -0.95 -13.35 -12.19
C LEU A 202 -0.58 -13.71 -13.63
N CYS A 203 0.69 -14.01 -13.90
CA CYS A 203 1.17 -14.37 -15.23
C CYS A 203 0.83 -15.81 -15.62
N LEU A 204 0.55 -16.69 -14.66
CA LEU A 204 0.17 -18.07 -14.94
C LEU A 204 -1.18 -18.16 -15.66
N ASN A 205 -1.28 -19.07 -16.62
CA ASN A 205 -2.55 -19.36 -17.26
C ASN A 205 -3.53 -19.99 -16.26
N PRO A 206 -4.81 -19.55 -16.28
CA PRO A 206 -5.87 -20.23 -15.56
C PRO A 206 -5.96 -21.71 -15.97
N PRO A 207 -6.42 -22.62 -15.07
CA PRO A 207 -6.58 -24.04 -15.39
C PRO A 207 -7.47 -24.30 -16.62
N ASP A 208 -8.50 -23.48 -16.82
CA ASP A 208 -9.47 -23.62 -17.91
C ASP A 208 -9.00 -23.01 -19.24
N GLY A 209 -7.81 -22.40 -19.28
CA GLY A 209 -7.26 -21.73 -20.46
C GLY A 209 -7.91 -20.37 -20.76
N GLU A 210 -7.37 -19.68 -21.78
CA GLU A 210 -7.81 -18.34 -22.21
C GLU A 210 -7.66 -18.19 -23.73
N ASP A 211 -8.65 -18.66 -24.49
CA ASP A 211 -8.58 -18.72 -25.96
C ASP A 211 -8.63 -17.33 -26.64
N ASN A 212 -9.22 -16.34 -25.97
CA ASN A 212 -9.42 -14.98 -26.51
C ASN A 212 -8.40 -13.95 -25.98
N GLY A 213 -7.27 -14.43 -25.45
CA GLY A 213 -6.29 -13.59 -24.74
C GLY A 213 -6.61 -13.43 -23.26
N PRO A 214 -5.78 -12.69 -22.51
CA PRO A 214 -5.85 -12.68 -21.05
C PRO A 214 -7.08 -11.92 -20.54
N ASP A 215 -7.85 -12.56 -19.67
CA ASP A 215 -8.88 -11.92 -18.86
C ASP A 215 -8.25 -11.50 -17.53
N TRP A 216 -7.69 -10.29 -17.51
CA TRP A 216 -7.01 -9.76 -16.33
C TRP A 216 -7.93 -9.64 -15.11
N PRO A 217 -9.18 -9.14 -15.20
CA PRO A 217 -10.12 -9.21 -14.09
C PRO A 217 -10.34 -10.63 -13.56
N ALA A 218 -10.49 -11.63 -14.42
CA ALA A 218 -10.62 -13.02 -13.98
C ALA A 218 -9.35 -13.56 -13.32
N ARG A 219 -8.17 -13.25 -13.87
CA ARG A 219 -6.86 -13.61 -13.29
C ARG A 219 -6.65 -12.98 -11.91
N ILE A 220 -7.01 -11.70 -11.75
CA ILE A 220 -6.97 -11.00 -10.47
C ILE A 220 -7.94 -11.65 -9.48
N LYS A 221 -9.18 -11.95 -9.90
CA LYS A 221 -10.15 -12.63 -9.06
C LYS A 221 -9.67 -14.03 -8.64
N HIS A 222 -9.01 -14.75 -9.52
CA HIS A 222 -8.41 -16.05 -9.21
C HIS A 222 -7.26 -15.91 -8.20
N LEU A 223 -6.37 -14.92 -8.38
CA LEU A 223 -5.34 -14.60 -7.39
C LEU A 223 -5.98 -14.34 -6.01
N MET A 224 -7.09 -13.61 -5.95
CA MET A 224 -7.77 -13.31 -4.68
C MET A 224 -8.35 -14.55 -3.98
N GLN A 225 -8.66 -15.60 -4.72
CA GLN A 225 -9.06 -16.89 -4.16
C GLN A 225 -7.85 -17.67 -3.62
N LEU A 226 -6.71 -17.60 -4.33
CA LEU A 226 -5.48 -18.29 -3.94
C LEU A 226 -4.76 -17.60 -2.78
N ALA A 227 -4.81 -16.27 -2.73
CA ALA A 227 -4.14 -15.42 -1.75
C ALA A 227 -5.22 -14.59 -1.03
N PRO A 228 -5.79 -15.10 0.07
CA PRO A 228 -6.94 -14.46 0.69
C PRO A 228 -6.59 -13.15 1.40
N LEU A 229 -5.35 -12.98 1.91
CA LEU A 229 -4.91 -11.85 2.74
C LEU A 229 -3.37 -11.71 2.76
N SER A 230 -2.79 -10.54 3.04
CA SER A 230 -3.35 -9.20 3.28
C SER A 230 -2.64 -8.20 2.36
N TYR A 231 -3.35 -7.62 1.38
CA TYR A 231 -2.71 -6.78 0.35
C TYR A 231 -3.63 -5.72 -0.28
N SER A 232 -2.98 -4.64 -0.70
CA SER A 232 -3.44 -3.73 -1.74
C SER A 232 -2.47 -3.81 -2.92
N LEU A 233 -3.01 -3.93 -4.13
CA LEU A 233 -2.24 -3.98 -5.37
C LEU A 233 -2.58 -2.80 -6.27
N VAL A 234 -1.55 -2.28 -6.92
CA VAL A 234 -1.69 -1.46 -8.12
C VAL A 234 -0.96 -2.19 -9.24
N ILE A 235 -1.72 -2.67 -10.20
CA ILE A 235 -1.24 -3.49 -11.33
C ILE A 235 -1.30 -2.63 -12.57
N MET A 236 -0.23 -2.59 -13.35
CA MET A 236 -0.16 -1.82 -14.58
C MET A 236 0.08 -2.74 -15.77
N LEU A 237 -0.76 -2.58 -16.78
CA LEU A 237 -0.57 -3.09 -18.13
C LEU A 237 -0.12 -1.95 -19.06
N LYS A 238 -0.01 -2.21 -20.36
CA LYS A 238 0.43 -1.20 -21.33
C LYS A 238 -0.42 0.08 -21.31
N ASP A 239 -1.74 -0.04 -21.13
CA ASP A 239 -2.74 1.01 -21.33
C ASP A 239 -3.79 1.07 -20.22
N LYS A 240 -3.67 0.22 -19.19
CA LYS A 240 -4.61 0.11 -18.07
C LYS A 240 -3.88 0.02 -16.74
N ILE A 241 -4.53 0.50 -15.68
CA ILE A 241 -4.12 0.28 -14.29
C ILE A 241 -5.28 -0.39 -13.57
N TYR A 242 -5.00 -1.47 -12.84
CA TYR A 242 -5.96 -2.05 -11.91
C TYR A 242 -5.59 -1.72 -10.46
N GLY A 243 -6.58 -1.28 -9.70
CA GLY A 243 -6.52 -1.16 -8.25
C GLY A 243 -7.25 -2.32 -7.59
N VAL A 244 -6.59 -3.03 -6.67
CA VAL A 244 -7.17 -4.22 -6.02
C VAL A 244 -6.96 -4.14 -4.52
N ARG A 245 -8.03 -4.40 -3.77
CA ARG A 245 -7.97 -4.59 -2.32
C ARG A 245 -8.35 -6.03 -2.00
N ASP A 246 -7.63 -6.66 -1.07
CA ASP A 246 -7.95 -8.02 -0.64
C ASP A 246 -9.42 -8.14 -0.18
N PRO A 247 -10.02 -9.35 -0.19
CA PRO A 247 -11.43 -9.57 0.14
C PRO A 247 -11.88 -9.04 1.50
N TYR A 248 -10.98 -8.79 2.45
CA TYR A 248 -11.32 -8.28 3.78
C TYR A 248 -10.91 -6.81 3.97
N GLY A 249 -10.24 -6.20 2.99
CA GLY A 249 -9.89 -4.80 3.00
C GLY A 249 -8.77 -4.44 3.99
N ASN A 250 -7.83 -5.33 4.25
CA ASN A 250 -6.88 -5.14 5.35
C ASN A 250 -5.85 -4.03 5.08
N ARG A 251 -5.44 -3.83 3.83
CA ARG A 251 -4.52 -2.75 3.45
C ARG A 251 -5.30 -1.59 2.84
N PRO A 252 -4.91 -0.33 3.11
CA PRO A 252 -5.66 0.82 2.62
C PRO A 252 -5.40 1.03 1.13
N LEU A 253 -6.43 1.51 0.42
CA LEU A 253 -6.36 1.91 -0.97
C LEU A 253 -7.52 2.86 -1.27
N CYS A 254 -7.22 3.99 -1.89
CA CYS A 254 -8.22 5.01 -2.21
C CYS A 254 -7.99 5.58 -3.61
N ILE A 255 -9.06 6.15 -4.19
CA ILE A 255 -9.08 6.73 -5.52
C ILE A 255 -9.27 8.24 -5.42
N GLY A 256 -8.52 8.95 -6.25
CA GLY A 256 -8.63 10.38 -6.46
C GLY A 256 -8.70 10.72 -7.94
N LYS A 257 -8.99 11.99 -8.22
CA LYS A 257 -9.14 12.53 -9.57
C LYS A 257 -8.36 13.82 -9.72
N ILE A 258 -7.56 13.90 -10.76
CA ILE A 258 -6.88 15.13 -11.18
C ILE A 258 -7.90 15.95 -11.96
N VAL A 259 -8.18 17.16 -11.48
CA VAL A 259 -9.15 18.07 -12.07
C VAL A 259 -8.45 19.23 -12.77
N PRO A 260 -9.01 19.79 -13.85
CA PRO A 260 -8.44 20.95 -14.51
C PRO A 260 -8.22 22.13 -13.57
N LEU A 261 -7.10 22.84 -13.72
CA LEU A 261 -6.76 24.04 -12.94
C LEU A 261 -7.79 25.17 -13.10
N SER A 262 -8.57 25.17 -14.19
CA SER A 262 -9.66 26.11 -14.43
C SER A 262 -10.84 25.94 -13.45
N ILE A 263 -10.96 24.77 -12.82
CA ILE A 263 -11.96 24.49 -11.79
C ILE A 263 -11.35 24.92 -10.45
N GLY A 264 -11.58 26.18 -10.07
CA GLY A 264 -11.08 26.73 -8.80
C GLY A 264 -11.49 25.90 -7.57
N SER A 265 -10.63 25.91 -6.54
CA SER A 265 -10.73 25.08 -5.33
C SER A 265 -12.01 25.21 -4.51
N TYR A 266 -12.83 26.23 -4.78
CA TYR A 266 -14.01 26.63 -4.01
C TYR A 266 -15.35 26.27 -4.64
N ARG A 267 -15.39 25.66 -5.84
CA ARG A 267 -16.66 25.21 -6.40
C ARG A 267 -17.12 23.94 -5.68
N GLN A 268 -18.25 24.06 -4.98
CA GLN A 268 -18.93 22.99 -4.26
C GLN A 268 -19.71 22.07 -5.20
N GLU A 269 -19.09 21.76 -6.36
CA GLU A 269 -19.61 20.76 -7.27
C GLU A 269 -19.22 19.38 -6.76
N LYS A 270 -20.14 18.42 -6.91
CA LYS A 270 -19.89 17.01 -6.60
C LYS A 270 -18.68 16.51 -7.39
N VAL A 271 -17.66 16.00 -6.70
CA VAL A 271 -16.38 15.56 -7.31
C VAL A 271 -16.62 14.56 -8.44
N GLU A 272 -17.66 13.72 -8.33
CA GLU A 272 -18.01 12.73 -9.36
C GLU A 272 -18.38 13.38 -10.71
N LYS A 273 -18.88 14.61 -10.70
CA LYS A 273 -19.36 15.33 -11.91
C LYS A 273 -18.29 16.19 -12.58
N LEU A 274 -17.15 16.43 -11.92
CA LEU A 274 -16.08 17.24 -12.49
C LEU A 274 -15.45 16.52 -13.70
N ALA A 275 -14.88 17.26 -14.65
CA ALA A 275 -14.02 16.65 -15.67
C ALA A 275 -12.71 16.12 -15.03
N ALA A 276 -12.14 15.05 -15.58
CA ALA A 276 -10.85 14.49 -15.14
C ALA A 276 -9.78 14.77 -16.18
N ASP A 277 -8.68 15.42 -15.79
CA ASP A 277 -7.43 15.37 -16.57
C ASP A 277 -6.66 14.07 -16.29
N GLY A 278 -7.01 13.36 -15.21
CA GLY A 278 -6.51 12.03 -14.90
C GLY A 278 -7.11 11.45 -13.63
N TRP A 279 -6.77 10.20 -13.37
CA TRP A 279 -7.15 9.43 -12.18
C TRP A 279 -5.91 9.00 -11.42
N VAL A 280 -6.03 8.91 -10.10
CA VAL A 280 -4.96 8.47 -9.21
C VAL A 280 -5.49 7.46 -8.21
N ILE A 281 -4.62 6.55 -7.79
CA ILE A 281 -4.89 5.57 -6.76
C ILE A 281 -3.71 5.55 -5.78
N SER A 282 -3.97 5.42 -4.49
CA SER A 282 -2.94 5.57 -3.45
C SER A 282 -3.27 4.78 -2.19
N SER A 283 -2.25 4.30 -1.48
CA SER A 283 -2.41 3.74 -0.12
C SER A 283 -3.12 4.72 0.83
N GLU A 284 -2.87 6.03 0.70
CA GLU A 284 -3.48 7.06 1.55
C GLU A 284 -3.86 8.31 0.75
N SER A 285 -4.89 9.01 1.23
CA SER A 285 -5.38 10.25 0.62
C SER A 285 -4.41 11.43 0.74
N CYS A 286 -3.43 11.36 1.65
CA CYS A 286 -2.37 12.38 1.76
C CYS A 286 -1.56 12.51 0.46
N GLY A 287 -1.41 11.43 -0.31
CA GLY A 287 -0.79 11.45 -1.64
C GLY A 287 -1.52 12.33 -2.65
N PHE A 288 -2.81 12.58 -2.47
CA PHE A 288 -3.60 13.41 -3.38
C PHE A 288 -3.38 14.91 -3.16
N LEU A 289 -3.16 15.32 -1.90
CA LEU A 289 -2.97 16.73 -1.55
C LEU A 289 -1.73 17.32 -2.23
N SER A 290 -0.64 16.55 -2.31
CA SER A 290 0.62 16.98 -2.92
C SER A 290 0.54 17.26 -4.41
N ILE A 291 -0.46 16.69 -5.09
CA ILE A 291 -0.68 16.86 -6.53
C ILE A 291 -1.98 17.64 -6.84
N GLY A 292 -2.68 18.13 -5.82
CA GLY A 292 -3.95 18.83 -5.96
C GLY A 292 -5.13 17.96 -6.41
N ALA A 293 -5.00 16.64 -6.39
CA ALA A 293 -6.09 15.72 -6.75
C ALA A 293 -7.22 15.75 -5.72
N ARG A 294 -8.45 15.54 -6.20
CA ARG A 294 -9.66 15.47 -5.37
C ARG A 294 -9.90 14.02 -4.97
N TYR A 295 -10.02 13.78 -3.67
CA TYR A 295 -10.44 12.49 -3.15
C TYR A 295 -11.84 12.14 -3.66
N VAL A 296 -12.02 10.90 -4.11
CA VAL A 296 -13.30 10.38 -4.61
C VAL A 296 -13.88 9.43 -3.57
N ARG A 297 -13.20 8.32 -3.29
CA ARG A 297 -13.64 7.28 -2.35
C ARG A 297 -12.52 6.28 -2.02
N GLU A 298 -12.77 5.42 -1.04
CA GLU A 298 -11.96 4.20 -0.84
C GLU A 298 -12.28 3.14 -1.87
N VAL A 299 -11.30 2.26 -2.13
CA VAL A 299 -11.53 0.97 -2.79
C VAL A 299 -12.13 0.00 -1.78
N LEU A 300 -13.24 -0.63 -2.14
CA LEU A 300 -13.97 -1.53 -1.26
C LEU A 300 -13.22 -2.86 -1.09
N PRO A 301 -13.42 -3.58 0.04
CA PRO A 301 -12.92 -4.94 0.19
C PRO A 301 -13.32 -5.84 -0.98
N GLY A 302 -12.36 -6.52 -1.58
CA GLY A 302 -12.60 -7.40 -2.72
C GLY A 302 -12.86 -6.70 -4.06
N GLU A 303 -12.83 -5.37 -4.12
CA GLU A 303 -13.07 -4.61 -5.34
C GLU A 303 -11.85 -4.64 -6.27
N ILE A 304 -12.13 -4.79 -7.57
CA ILE A 304 -11.18 -4.59 -8.66
C ILE A 304 -11.64 -3.35 -9.43
N VAL A 305 -10.79 -2.33 -9.46
CA VAL A 305 -11.00 -1.06 -10.15
C VAL A 305 -10.13 -1.06 -11.40
N GLU A 306 -10.68 -0.65 -12.55
CA GLU A 306 -9.96 -0.44 -13.82
C GLU A 306 -9.94 1.05 -14.17
#